data_AF-A0ABD2XZH1-F1
#
_entry.id   AF-A0ABD2XZH1-F1
#
_cell.length_a   1.000
_cell.length_b   1.000
_cell.length_c   1.000
_cell.angle_alpha   90.00
_cell.angle_beta   90.00
_cell.angle_gamma   90.00
#
_symmetry.space_group_name_H-M   'P 1'
#
loop_
_entity.id
_entity.type
_entity.pdbx_description
1 polymer ?
#
loop_
_entity_poly.entity_id
_entity_poly.type
_entity_poly.pdbx_seq_one_letter_code
_entity_poly.pdbx_strand_id
1 'polypeptide(L)'
;MREGEFLKLKFLKLDTLNIAQWNASSDHLPNLRRLVLKNCRQLEKVPSGFGDIATLRIIEVQLCRPSVEESVGRLKEEQLEMGIEELKVFINGSKWEFCSSS
;
A
#
# COMPACT_ATOMS: atom_id res chain seq x y z
N MET A 1 6.03 -17.36 3.83
CA MET A 1 5.22 -17.02 5.02
C MET A 1 4.12 -18.06 5.10
N ARG A 2 3.71 -18.48 6.30
CA ARG A 2 2.57 -19.37 6.51
C ARG A 2 1.28 -18.55 6.43
N GLU A 3 0.21 -19.17 5.94
CA GLU A 3 -1.13 -18.57 5.93
C GLU A 3 -1.54 -18.15 7.36
N GLY A 4 -2.11 -16.95 7.50
CA GLY A 4 -2.64 -16.48 8.79
C GLY A 4 -1.61 -16.12 9.87
N GLU A 5 -0.36 -15.78 9.54
CA GLU A 5 0.63 -15.36 10.56
C GLU A 5 0.19 -14.10 11.33
N PHE A 6 -0.50 -13.16 10.68
CA PHE A 6 -0.86 -11.86 11.27
C PHE A 6 -2.37 -11.63 11.35
N LEU A 7 -3.12 -12.64 11.79
CA LEU A 7 -4.59 -12.58 11.90
C LEU A 7 -5.13 -11.44 12.77
N LYS A 8 -4.35 -10.90 13.70
CA LYS A 8 -4.79 -9.80 14.58
C LYS A 8 -4.29 -8.42 14.13
N LEU A 9 -3.48 -8.36 13.07
CA LEU A 9 -2.81 -7.14 12.65
C LEU A 9 -3.80 -6.24 11.90
N LYS A 10 -4.13 -5.11 12.52
CA LYS A 10 -5.06 -4.11 11.98
C LYS A 10 -4.36 -2.89 11.40
N PHE A 11 -3.12 -2.65 11.81
CA PHE A 11 -2.34 -1.49 11.42
C PHE A 11 -0.93 -1.92 11.02
N LEU A 12 -0.52 -1.58 9.81
CA LEU A 12 0.82 -1.83 9.31
C LEU A 12 1.44 -0.50 8.86
N LYS A 13 2.59 -0.15 9.45
CA LYS A 13 3.38 1.00 9.04
C LYS A 13 4.75 0.51 8.56
N LEU A 14 5.10 0.88 7.34
CA LEU A 14 6.42 0.70 6.76
C LEU A 14 7.05 2.09 6.58
N ASP A 15 8.18 2.32 7.23
CA ASP A 15 8.86 3.62 7.24
C ASP A 15 10.31 3.43 6.83
N THR A 16 10.74 4.16 5.80
CA THR A 16 12.14 4.22 5.35
C THR A 16 12.71 2.83 5.06
N LEU A 17 11.91 1.98 4.40
CA LEU A 17 12.35 0.65 4.01
C LEU A 17 13.05 0.68 2.65
N ASN A 18 14.21 0.03 2.60
CA ASN A 18 14.97 -0.18 1.37
C ASN A 18 14.55 -1.48 0.67
N ILE A 19 13.24 -1.68 0.52
CA ILE A 19 12.66 -2.85 -0.15
C ILE A 19 12.26 -2.48 -1.58
N ALA A 20 12.71 -3.27 -2.56
CA ALA A 20 12.32 -3.09 -3.96
C ALA A 20 10.96 -3.75 -4.25
N GLN A 21 10.84 -5.00 -3.80
CA GLN A 21 9.64 -5.81 -3.99
C GLN A 21 9.01 -6.13 -2.64
N TRP A 22 7.71 -5.90 -2.55
CA TRP A 22 6.90 -6.36 -1.45
C TRP A 22 6.04 -7.50 -1.97
N ASN A 23 6.19 -8.70 -1.40
CA ASN A 23 5.41 -9.87 -1.77
C ASN A 23 4.57 -10.31 -0.56
N ALA A 24 3.37 -9.76 -0.45
CA ALA A 24 2.40 -10.11 0.58
C ALA A 24 1.05 -10.39 -0.06
N SER A 25 0.36 -11.44 0.39
CA SER A 25 -1.02 -11.76 0.00
C SER A 25 -2.01 -11.31 1.06
N SER A 26 -3.28 -11.23 0.67
CA SER A 26 -4.43 -11.03 1.55
C SER A 26 -4.45 -12.06 2.69
N ASP A 27 -4.05 -13.31 2.42
CA ASP A 27 -4.07 -14.42 3.38
C ASP A 27 -3.12 -14.22 4.57
N HIS A 28 -2.08 -13.41 4.41
CA HIS A 28 -1.16 -13.09 5.50
C HIS A 28 -1.71 -12.00 6.42
N LEU A 29 -2.56 -11.11 5.90
CA LEU A 29 -3.02 -9.88 6.55
C LEU A 29 -4.56 -9.71 6.48
N PRO A 30 -5.35 -10.74 6.80
CA PRO A 30 -6.79 -10.75 6.48
C PRO A 30 -7.62 -9.74 7.28
N ASN A 31 -7.06 -9.17 8.36
CA ASN A 31 -7.74 -8.19 9.22
C ASN A 31 -7.10 -6.80 9.18
N LEU A 32 -6.24 -6.54 8.19
CA LEU A 32 -5.59 -5.25 8.05
C LEU A 32 -6.63 -4.17 7.73
N ARG A 33 -6.61 -3.08 8.50
CA ARG A 33 -7.52 -1.94 8.33
C ARG A 33 -6.81 -0.70 7.83
N ARG A 34 -5.55 -0.50 8.22
CA ARG A 34 -4.78 0.69 7.87
C ARG A 34 -3.36 0.32 7.47
N LEU A 35 -2.96 0.78 6.30
CA LEU A 35 -1.61 0.67 5.75
C LEU A 35 -0.98 2.05 5.63
N VAL A 36 0.24 2.22 6.13
CA VAL A 36 1.02 3.45 5.99
C VAL A 36 2.37 3.12 5.37
N LEU A 37 2.65 3.72 4.22
CA LEU A 37 3.93 3.66 3.51
C LEU A 37 4.58 5.03 3.56
N LYS A 38 5.70 5.15 4.26
CA LYS A 38 6.44 6.40 4.39
C LYS A 38 7.87 6.22 3.92
N ASN A 39 8.33 7.12 3.04
CA ASN A 39 9.72 7.18 2.58
C ASN A 39 10.25 5.84 2.01
N CYS A 40 9.37 5.02 1.42
CA CYS A 40 9.73 3.74 0.80
C CYS A 40 10.12 3.97 -0.66
N ARG A 41 11.26 4.63 -0.88
CA ARG A 41 11.69 5.13 -2.21
C ARG A 41 12.13 4.03 -3.18
N GLN A 42 12.49 2.85 -2.69
CA GLN A 42 12.82 1.72 -3.55
C GLN A 42 11.61 0.86 -3.90
N LEU A 43 10.51 1.00 -3.16
CA LEU A 43 9.33 0.17 -3.36
C LEU A 43 8.75 0.46 -4.75
N GLU A 44 8.65 -0.58 -5.57
CA GLU A 44 8.11 -0.45 -6.92
C GLU A 44 6.59 -0.38 -6.88
N LYS A 45 5.95 -1.28 -6.14
CA LYS A 45 4.48 -1.40 -6.09
C LYS A 45 3.99 -1.99 -4.77
N VAL A 46 2.74 -1.70 -4.46
CA VAL A 46 1.99 -2.44 -3.43
C VAL A 46 1.51 -3.77 -4.02
N PRO A 47 1.50 -4.88 -3.26
CA PRO A 47 0.99 -6.14 -3.76
C PRO A 47 -0.49 -6.05 -4.15
N SER A 48 -0.88 -6.67 -5.27
CA SER A 48 -2.27 -6.68 -5.75
C SER A 48 -3.23 -7.36 -4.78
N GLY A 49 -2.74 -8.34 -4.01
CA GLY A 49 -3.57 -9.03 -2.99
C GLY A 49 -4.11 -8.13 -1.88
N PHE A 50 -3.71 -6.86 -1.80
CA PHE A 50 -4.33 -5.90 -0.89
C PHE A 50 -5.73 -5.46 -1.35
N GLY A 51 -6.06 -5.62 -2.63
CA GLY A 51 -7.37 -5.28 -3.19
C GLY A 51 -8.43 -6.19 -2.60
N ASP A 52 -8.09 -7.47 -2.46
CA ASP A 52 -8.93 -8.53 -1.90
C ASP A 52 -9.16 -8.40 -0.37
N ILE A 53 -8.44 -7.51 0.32
CA ILE A 53 -8.60 -7.32 1.77
C ILE A 53 -9.82 -6.43 2.04
N ALA A 54 -10.98 -7.05 2.22
CA ALA A 54 -12.24 -6.35 2.50
C ALA A 54 -12.25 -5.50 3.79
N THR A 55 -11.34 -5.77 4.72
CA THR A 55 -11.20 -4.99 5.96
C THR A 55 -10.35 -3.74 5.81
N LEU A 56 -9.62 -3.59 4.70
CA LEU A 56 -8.74 -2.46 4.46
C LEU A 56 -9.58 -1.21 4.21
N ARG A 57 -9.34 -0.17 4.99
CA ARG A 57 -10.13 1.08 4.98
C ARG A 57 -9.27 2.31 4.70
N ILE A 58 -7.99 2.27 5.03
CA ILE A 58 -7.10 3.42 4.93
C ILE A 58 -5.75 2.99 4.34
N ILE A 59 -5.30 3.70 3.31
CA ILE A 59 -3.93 3.62 2.78
C ILE A 59 -3.34 5.03 2.78
N GLU A 60 -2.19 5.19 3.41
CA GLU A 60 -1.40 6.42 3.39
C GLU A 60 -0.08 6.16 2.68
N VAL A 61 0.21 6.94 1.64
CA VAL A 61 1.46 6.89 0.88
C VAL A 61 2.13 8.26 1.00
N GLN A 62 3.36 8.28 1.53
CA GLN A 62 4.12 9.50 1.74
C GLN A 62 5.55 9.31 1.24
N LEU A 63 6.06 10.25 0.43
CA LEU A 63 7.45 10.23 -0.05
C LEU A 63 7.86 8.90 -0.71
N CYS A 64 6.94 8.26 -1.45
CA CYS A 64 7.18 7.01 -2.18
C CYS A 64 7.27 7.28 -3.69
N ARG A 65 7.57 6.25 -4.49
CA ARG A 65 7.60 6.39 -5.96
C ARG A 65 6.18 6.55 -6.52
N PRO A 66 6.00 7.25 -7.66
CA PRO A 66 4.72 7.33 -8.34
C PRO A 66 4.12 5.96 -8.72
N SER A 67 4.96 4.94 -8.95
CA SER A 67 4.51 3.56 -9.21
C SER A 67 3.77 2.92 -8.02
N VAL A 68 4.11 3.32 -6.79
CA VAL A 68 3.38 2.91 -5.57
C VAL A 68 2.02 3.59 -5.54
N GLU A 69 1.97 4.87 -5.91
CA GLU A 69 0.73 5.66 -5.98
C GLU A 69 -0.24 5.08 -7.01
N GLU A 70 0.25 4.74 -8.20
CA GLU A 70 -0.53 4.09 -9.27
C GLU A 70 -1.07 2.72 -8.82
N SER A 71 -0.23 1.91 -8.17
CA SER A 71 -0.64 0.60 -7.66
C SER A 71 -1.75 0.75 -6.61
N VAL A 72 -1.65 1.73 -5.72
CA VAL A 72 -2.69 2.02 -4.72
C VAL A 72 -3.98 2.55 -5.36
N GLY A 73 -3.87 3.31 -6.46
CA GLY A 73 -5.02 3.73 -7.26
C GLY A 73 -5.81 2.54 -7.80
N ARG A 74 -5.13 1.57 -8.40
CA ARG A 74 -5.75 0.34 -8.91
C ARG A 74 -6.43 -0.48 -7.81
N LEU A 75 -5.80 -0.62 -6.65
CA LEU A 75 -6.40 -1.30 -5.48
C LEU A 75 -7.73 -0.65 -5.06
N LYS A 76 -7.82 0.68 -5.16
CA LYS A 76 -9.05 1.41 -4.86
C LYS A 76 -10.15 1.10 -5.87
N GLU A 77 -9.82 1.03 -7.15
CA GLU A 77 -10.76 0.66 -8.22
C GLU A 77 -11.30 -0.76 -8.01
N GLU A 78 -10.43 -1.73 -7.72
CA GLU A 78 -10.80 -3.12 -7.43
C GLU A 78 -11.76 -3.21 -6.23
N GLN A 79 -11.55 -2.44 -5.16
CA GLN A 79 -12.47 -2.42 -4.01
C GLN A 79 -13.83 -1.78 -4.31
N LEU A 80 -13.86 -0.77 -5.19
CA LEU A 80 -15.10 -0.14 -5.63
C LEU A 80 -15.94 -1.12 -6.47
N GLU A 81 -15.30 -1.88 -7.36
CA GLU A 81 -15.98 -2.91 -8.16
C GLU A 81 -16.58 -4.02 -7.30
N MET A 82 -15.92 -4.36 -6.19
CA MET A 82 -16.41 -5.35 -5.21
C MET A 82 -17.46 -4.81 -4.23
N GLY A 83 -17.81 -3.52 -4.28
CA GLY A 83 -18.81 -2.92 -3.40
C GLY A 83 -18.39 -2.82 -1.92
N ILE A 84 -17.09 -2.79 -1.65
CA ILE A 84 -16.52 -2.66 -0.29
C ILE A 84 -16.66 -1.19 0.16
N GLU A 85 -16.88 -0.94 1.46
CA GLU A 85 -16.94 0.43 2.00
C GLU A 85 -15.71 1.25 1.57
N GLU A 86 -15.94 2.54 1.28
CA GLU A 86 -14.98 3.47 0.70
C GLU A 86 -13.55 3.35 1.29
N LEU A 87 -12.62 2.83 0.48
CA LEU A 87 -11.18 2.84 0.76
C LEU A 87 -10.65 4.28 0.68
N LYS A 88 -10.18 4.80 1.81
CA LYS A 88 -9.59 6.14 1.91
C LYS A 88 -8.11 6.08 1.58
N VAL A 89 -7.73 6.72 0.47
CA VAL A 89 -6.34 6.80 0.02
C VAL A 89 -5.83 8.22 0.23
N PHE A 90 -4.74 8.36 0.97
CA PHE A 90 -4.04 9.62 1.22
C PHE A 90 -2.65 9.55 0.60
N ILE A 91 -2.43 10.34 -0.45
CA ILE A 91 -1.14 10.42 -1.13
C ILE A 91 -0.54 11.79 -0.85
N ASN A 92 0.57 11.81 -0.14
CA ASN A 92 1.38 13.00 0.07
C ASN A 92 2.70 12.82 -0.66
N GLY A 93 2.68 13.13 -1.95
CA GLY A 93 3.87 13.15 -2.78
C GLY A 93 4.75 14.34 -2.37
N SER A 94 6.00 14.09 -2.00
CA SER A 94 7.02 15.10 -2.24
C SER A 94 7.12 15.21 -3.75
N LYS A 95 6.60 16.32 -4.29
CA LYS A 95 6.89 16.78 -5.64
C LYS A 95 8.37 16.48 -5.90
N TRP A 96 8.63 15.54 -6.79
CA TRP A 96 9.98 15.24 -7.23
C TRP A 96 10.39 16.50 -8.00
N GLU A 97 10.99 17.46 -7.31
CA GLU A 97 11.70 18.51 -8.02
C GLU A 97 12.85 17.80 -8.71
N PHE A 98 12.75 17.72 -10.03
CA PHE A 98 13.76 17.21 -10.93
C PHE A 98 15.16 17.57 -10.41
N CYS A 99 15.90 16.58 -9.95
CA CYS A 99 17.34 16.64 -10.00
C CYS A 99 17.80 15.67 -11.09
N SER A 100 17.55 16.07 -12.34
CA SER A 100 18.46 15.76 -13.42
C SER A 100 19.19 17.06 -13.72
N SER A 101 20.21 17.32 -12.91
CA SER A 101 21.25 18.28 -13.25
C SER A 101 21.99 17.77 -14.48
N SER A 102 22.15 18.68 -15.44
CA SER A 102 23.17 18.72 -16.51
C SER A 102 23.08 17.70 -17.64
#